data_AF-A0A521LBP7-F1
#
_entry.id   AF-A0A521LBP7-F1
#
_cell.length_a   1.000
_cell.length_b   1.000
_cell.length_c   1.000
_cell.angle_alpha   90.00
_cell.angle_beta   90.00
_cell.angle_gamma   90.00
#
_symmetry.space_group_name_H-M   'P 1'
#
loop_
_entity.id
_entity.type
_entity.pdbx_description
1 polymer ?
#
loop_
_entity_poly.entity_id
_entity_poly.type
_entity_poly.pdbx_seq_one_letter_code
_entity_poly.pdbx_strand_id
1 'polypeptide(L)'
;MSENSPYPDCVKYHAENNSTIFAVTNDDGEVVAVHEVFLSSDAREVGRRTTGLPEEGFVRFRGVGPATIVKDEPEEGMRLWADTGREVWVDVTGIPDSASAAN
;
A
#
# COMPACT_ATOMS: atom_id res chain seq x y z
N MET A 1 18.31 -16.59 1.71
CA MET A 1 18.93 -15.28 1.45
C MET A 1 17.84 -14.27 1.73
N SER A 2 17.95 -13.51 2.81
CA SER A 2 16.97 -12.46 3.10
C SER A 2 17.26 -11.32 2.13
N GLU A 3 16.40 -11.17 1.12
CA GLU A 3 16.38 -9.97 0.31
C GLU A 3 16.04 -8.83 1.26
N ASN A 4 17.07 -8.05 1.64
CA ASN A 4 16.89 -6.86 2.45
C ASN A 4 16.30 -5.78 1.52
N SER A 5 15.02 -5.94 1.19
CA SER A 5 14.27 -4.96 0.41
C SER A 5 14.33 -3.64 1.18
N PRO A 6 14.72 -2.51 0.56
CA PRO A 6 14.62 -1.21 1.22
C PRO A 6 13.16 -0.80 1.47
N TYR A 7 12.19 -1.54 0.92
CA TYR A 7 10.77 -1.29 1.08
C TYR A 7 10.18 -2.09 2.25
N PRO A 8 9.20 -1.51 2.97
CA PRO A 8 8.52 -2.18 4.06
C PRO A 8 7.73 -3.40 3.55
N ASP A 9 7.53 -4.41 4.41
CA ASP A 9 6.92 -5.69 4.04
C ASP A 9 5.51 -5.56 3.44
N CYS A 10 4.82 -4.45 3.72
CA CYS A 10 3.50 -4.14 3.18
C CYS A 10 3.52 -3.64 1.74
N VAL A 11 4.69 -3.39 1.14
CA VAL A 11 4.84 -2.86 -0.22
C VAL A 11 5.65 -3.82 -1.10
N LYS A 12 5.12 -4.14 -2.27
CA LYS A 12 5.83 -4.94 -3.28
C LYS A 12 5.54 -4.44 -4.69
N TYR A 13 6.53 -4.51 -5.57
CA TYR A 13 6.33 -4.27 -6.99
C TYR A 13 6.00 -5.58 -7.73
N HIS A 14 4.96 -5.56 -8.56
CA HIS A 14 4.51 -6.68 -9.37
C HIS A 14 4.79 -6.42 -10.86
N ALA A 15 5.92 -6.94 -11.33
CA ALA A 15 6.46 -6.63 -12.65
C ALA A 15 5.55 -7.01 -13.82
N GLU A 16 4.79 -8.11 -13.72
CA GLU A 16 3.90 -8.57 -14.79
C GLU A 16 2.73 -7.62 -15.03
N ASN A 17 2.19 -7.03 -13.96
CA ASN A 17 1.10 -6.06 -14.06
C ASN A 17 1.60 -4.61 -14.13
N ASN A 18 2.92 -4.40 -14.04
CA ASN A 18 3.53 -3.09 -13.83
C ASN A 18 2.82 -2.31 -12.71
N SER A 19 2.60 -2.94 -11.55
CA SER A 19 1.83 -2.35 -10.45
C SER A 19 2.60 -2.36 -9.12
N THR A 20 2.31 -1.38 -8.27
CA THR A 20 2.71 -1.37 -6.85
C THR A 20 1.57 -1.97 -6.04
N ILE A 21 1.92 -2.93 -5.19
CA ILE A 21 1.00 -3.65 -4.31
C ILE A 21 1.20 -3.18 -2.88
N PHE A 22 0.09 -2.81 -2.23
CA PHE A 22 0.01 -2.52 -0.81
C PHE A 22 -0.85 -3.58 -0.11
N ALA A 23 -0.27 -4.30 0.84
CA ALA A 23 -0.98 -5.29 1.63
C ALA A 23 -1.75 -4.61 2.78
N VAL A 24 -3.03 -4.92 2.89
CA VAL A 24 -3.89 -4.53 4.01
C VAL A 24 -3.95 -5.69 4.99
N THR A 25 -3.54 -5.46 6.23
CA THR A 25 -3.47 -6.50 7.26
C THR A 25 -4.35 -6.20 8.46
N ASN A 26 -4.98 -7.24 9.01
CA ASN A 26 -5.74 -7.18 10.27
C ASN A 26 -4.80 -7.19 11.50
N ASP A 27 -5.38 -7.21 12.71
CA ASP A 27 -4.64 -7.19 13.98
C ASP A 27 -3.76 -8.44 14.20
N ASP A 28 -4.16 -9.58 13.66
CA ASP A 28 -3.38 -10.82 13.66
C ASP A 28 -2.21 -10.81 12.65
N GLY A 29 -2.15 -9.79 11.79
CA GLY A 29 -1.14 -9.65 10.75
C GLY A 29 -1.47 -10.43 9.47
N GLU A 30 -2.69 -10.94 9.35
CA GLU A 30 -3.16 -11.63 8.15
C GLU A 30 -3.55 -10.61 7.07
N VAL A 31 -3.22 -10.92 5.81
CA VAL A 31 -3.61 -10.08 4.66
C VAL A 31 -5.09 -10.29 4.37
N VAL A 32 -5.89 -9.25 4.59
CA VAL A 32 -7.35 -9.24 4.37
C VAL A 32 -7.74 -8.55 3.06
N ALA A 33 -6.89 -7.66 2.56
CA ALA A 33 -7.04 -7.05 1.24
C ALA A 33 -5.70 -6.68 0.63
N VAL A 34 -5.74 -6.39 -0.66
CA VAL A 34 -4.62 -5.90 -1.45
C VAL A 34 -5.07 -4.69 -2.23
N HIS A 35 -4.35 -3.58 -2.08
CA HIS A 35 -4.54 -2.38 -2.88
C HIS A 35 -3.43 -2.30 -3.93
N GLU A 36 -3.80 -2.38 -5.20
CA GLU A 36 -2.88 -2.31 -6.33
C GLU A 36 -2.99 -0.97 -7.04
N VAL A 37 -1.84 -0.37 -7.34
CA VAL A 37 -1.71 0.85 -8.13
C VAL A 37 -0.96 0.52 -9.42
N PHE A 38 -1.65 0.56 -10.55
CA PHE A 38 -1.13 0.23 -11.86
C PHE A 38 -0.37 1.41 -12.44
N LEU A 39 0.80 1.14 -13.02
CA LEU A 39 1.70 2.14 -13.56
C LEU A 39 1.78 2.01 -15.09
N SER A 40 2.05 3.13 -15.76
CA SER A 40 2.53 3.15 -17.13
C SER A 40 4.01 2.78 -17.20
N SER A 41 4.55 2.61 -18.41
CA SER A 41 5.99 2.42 -18.64
C SER A 41 6.85 3.58 -18.11
N ASP A 42 6.27 4.78 -17.97
CA ASP A 42 6.94 5.97 -17.44
C ASP A 42 6.70 6.15 -15.93
N ALA A 43 6.28 5.08 -15.24
CA ALA A 43 6.01 5.04 -13.80
C ALA A 43 4.95 6.07 -13.33
N ARG A 44 3.95 6.36 -14.16
CA ARG A 44 2.79 7.18 -13.78
C ARG A 44 1.61 6.28 -13.46
N GLU A 45 0.83 6.64 -12.46
CA GLU A 45 -0.42 5.93 -12.19
C GLU A 45 -1.37 6.01 -13.39
N VAL A 46 -1.92 4.85 -13.77
CA VAL A 46 -2.93 4.71 -14.84
C VAL A 46 -4.21 4.04 -14.37
N GLY A 47 -4.24 3.57 -13.11
CA GLY A 47 -5.42 3.04 -12.46
C GLY A 47 -5.09 2.40 -11.13
N ARG A 48 -6.11 2.04 -10.36
CA ARG A 48 -5.94 1.32 -9.09
C ARG A 48 -7.11 0.39 -8.81
N ARG A 49 -6.85 -0.64 -8.03
CA ARG A 49 -7.84 -1.66 -7.68
C ARG A 49 -7.61 -2.18 -6.27
N THR A 50 -8.67 -2.29 -5.50
CA THR A 50 -8.66 -3.00 -4.22
C THR A 50 -9.32 -4.37 -4.37
N THR A 51 -8.67 -5.42 -3.88
CA THR A 51 -9.21 -6.79 -3.85
C THR A 51 -9.21 -7.31 -2.42
N GLY A 52 -10.36 -7.82 -1.96
CA GLY A 52 -10.53 -8.32 -0.58
C GLY A 52 -11.42 -7.39 0.27
N LEU A 53 -11.21 -7.40 1.59
CA LEU A 53 -12.00 -6.67 2.59
C LEU A 53 -11.17 -5.54 3.22
N PRO A 54 -11.01 -4.38 2.56
CA PRO A 54 -10.17 -3.30 3.07
C PRO A 54 -10.64 -2.73 4.41
N GLU A 55 -11.92 -2.87 4.75
CA GLU A 55 -12.49 -2.42 6.02
C GLU A 55 -12.04 -3.24 7.24
N GLU A 56 -11.41 -4.40 7.02
CA GLU A 56 -10.93 -5.28 8.09
C GLU A 56 -9.47 -5.02 8.49
N GLY A 57 -8.80 -4.01 7.90
CA GLY A 57 -7.39 -3.77 8.20
C GLY A 57 -6.83 -2.44 7.72
N PHE A 58 -5.51 -2.35 7.77
CA PHE A 58 -4.75 -1.17 7.34
C PHE A 58 -3.52 -1.59 6.54
N VAL A 59 -3.04 -0.72 5.66
CA VAL A 59 -1.66 -0.80 5.17
C VAL A 59 -0.75 -0.31 6.29
N ARG A 60 0.11 -1.18 6.82
CA ARG A 60 0.91 -0.89 8.02
C ARG A 60 2.38 -0.66 7.68
N PHE A 61 2.82 0.59 7.79
CA PHE A 61 4.21 0.98 7.71
C PHE A 61 4.82 0.96 9.12
N ARG A 62 5.64 -0.05 9.42
CA ARG A 62 6.24 -0.26 10.74
C ARG A 62 7.26 0.83 11.07
N GLY A 63 7.18 1.39 12.27
CA GLY A 63 8.09 2.47 12.70
C GLY A 63 8.18 2.61 14.21
N VAL A 64 8.59 3.80 14.67
CA VAL A 64 8.78 4.07 16.10
C VAL A 64 7.62 4.87 16.68
N GLY A 65 7.16 4.49 17.87
CA GLY A 65 6.15 5.23 18.62
C GLY A 65 4.71 4.81 18.28
N PRO A 66 3.70 5.56 18.76
CA PRO A 66 2.31 5.26 18.48
C PRO A 66 2.00 5.41 16.99
N ALA A 67 1.11 4.54 16.48
CA ALA A 67 0.68 4.58 15.09
C ALA A 67 -0.06 5.88 14.76
N THR A 68 0.33 6.54 13.67
CA THR A 68 -0.43 7.62 13.06
C THR A 68 -1.38 7.03 12.03
N ILE A 69 -2.69 7.25 12.21
CA ILE A 69 -3.71 6.77 11.27
C ILE A 69 -3.95 7.82 10.19
N VAL A 70 -3.83 7.42 8.93
CA VAL A 70 -4.01 8.25 7.74
C VAL A 70 -5.20 7.71 6.95
N LYS A 71 -6.08 8.61 6.50
CA LYS A 71 -7.22 8.30 5.63
C LYS A 71 -6.98 8.94 4.27
N ASP A 72 -6.01 8.39 3.55
CA ASP A 72 -5.50 8.93 2.29
C ASP A 72 -4.89 7.80 1.45
N GLU A 73 -4.29 8.14 0.32
CA GLU A 73 -3.58 7.21 -0.55
C GLU A 73 -2.38 6.56 0.18
N PRO A 74 -2.11 5.26 -0.03
CA PRO A 74 -1.03 4.57 0.65
C PRO A 74 0.36 5.14 0.35
N GLU A 75 0.54 5.80 -0.79
CA GLU A 75 1.74 6.55 -1.17
C GLU A 75 2.00 7.73 -0.23
N GLU A 76 0.94 8.44 0.17
CA GLU A 76 1.05 9.56 1.12
C GLU A 76 1.43 9.06 2.51
N GLY A 77 0.84 7.94 2.94
CA GLY A 77 1.24 7.26 4.17
C GLY A 77 2.69 6.77 4.14
N MET A 78 3.14 6.23 3.00
CA MET A 78 4.52 5.81 2.80
C MET A 78 5.49 7.00 2.87
N ARG A 79 5.14 8.14 2.26
CA ARG A 79 5.95 9.37 2.36
C ARG A 79 6.05 9.84 3.81
N LEU A 80 4.94 9.89 4.53
CA LEU A 80 4.92 10.28 5.94
C LEU A 80 5.79 9.35 6.80
N TRP A 81 5.71 8.04 6.56
CA TRP A 81 6.56 7.05 7.21
C TRP A 81 8.04 7.29 6.90
N ALA A 82 8.39 7.49 5.63
CA ALA A 82 9.77 7.73 5.21
C ALA A 82 10.36 9.01 5.82
N ASP A 83 9.56 10.07 5.89
CA ASP A 83 10.00 11.38 6.41
C ASP A 83 10.15 11.39 7.94
N THR A 84 9.35 10.60 8.66
CA THR A 84 9.28 10.69 10.13
C THR A 84 9.86 9.47 10.86
N GLY A 85 9.98 8.33 10.20
CA GLY A 85 10.33 7.04 10.80
C GLY A 85 9.30 6.52 11.81
N ARG A 86 8.11 7.13 11.90
CA ARG A 86 7.05 6.75 12.83
C ARG A 86 6.18 5.63 12.26
N GLU A 87 5.55 4.87 13.15
CA GLU A 87 4.52 3.89 12.74
C GLU A 87 3.36 4.63 12.05
N VAL A 88 2.98 4.22 10.83
CA VAL A 88 1.90 4.83 10.04
C VAL A 88 0.96 3.74 9.53
N TRP A 89 -0.34 3.90 9.76
CA TRP A 89 -1.37 2.98 9.32
C TRP A 89 -2.32 3.71 8.36
N VAL A 90 -2.50 3.16 7.16
CA VAL A 90 -3.34 3.77 6.12
C VAL A 90 -4.64 3.00 5.95
N ASP A 91 -5.75 3.72 6.07
CA ASP A 91 -7.10 3.26 5.77
C ASP A 91 -7.41 3.50 4.28
N VAL A 92 -7.52 2.41 3.52
CA VAL A 92 -7.74 2.46 2.06
C VAL A 92 -9.22 2.29 1.67
N THR A 93 -10.14 2.18 2.64
CA THR A 93 -11.56 1.93 2.37
C THR A 93 -12.25 3.01 1.55
N GLY A 94 -11.78 4.26 1.65
CA GLY A 94 -12.32 5.41 0.93
C GLY A 94 -11.77 5.59 -0.49
N ILE A 95 -10.83 4.75 -0.92
CA ILE A 95 -10.15 4.91 -2.20
C ILE A 95 -10.94 4.17 -3.27
N PRO A 96 -11.56 4.87 -4.25
CA PRO A 96 -12.32 4.21 -5.30
C PRO A 96 -11.39 3.49 -6.27
N ASP A 97 -11.86 2.35 -6.77
CA ASP A 97 -11.24 1.70 -7.92
C ASP A 97 -11.33 2.60 -9.15
N SER A 98 -10.26 2.63 -9.94
CA SER A 98 -10.22 3.33 -11.21
C SER A 98 -9.74 2.38 -12.29
N ALA A 99 -10.39 2.46 -13.46
CA ALA A 99 -10.04 1.58 -14.57
C ALA A 99 -8.58 1.84 -14.98
N SER A 100 -7.76 0.79 -14.90
CA SER A 100 -6.44 0.79 -15.55
C SER A 100 -6.66 0.99 -17.04
N ALA A 101 -6.16 2.10 -17.59
CA ALA A 101 -6.11 2.26 -19.03
C ALA A 101 -5.22 1.15 -19.58
N ALA A 102 -5.83 0.07 -20.09
CA ALA A 102 -5.13 -1.06 -20.66
C ALA A 102 -4.12 -0.57 -21.70
N ASN A 103 -2.84 -0.90 -21.48
CA ASN A 103 -1.81 -0.82 -22.52
C ASN A 103 -2.02 -1.94 -23.54
#